data_AF-I5B2L2-F1
#
_entry.id   AF-I5B2L2-F1
#
_cell.length_a   1.000
_cell.length_b   1.000
_cell.length_c   1.000
_cell.angle_alpha   90.00
_cell.angle_beta   90.00
_cell.angle_gamma   90.00
#
_symmetry.space_group_name_H-M   'P 1'
#
loop_
_entity.id
_entity.type
_entity.pdbx_description
1 polymer ?
#
loop_
_entity_poly.entity_id
_entity_poly.type
_entity_poly.pdbx_seq_one_letter_code
_entity_poly.pdbx_strand_id
1 'polypeptide(L)'
;MRAIIGDSCQNAFKDILEDHFREKIYNGFINDAILPVLKEVMAYAHDIVDALESSNKSPDVACGPGCSYCCHSQIHVLPIESLLILSFINECFTGKQTLLLMEKIELRLQRTRGKSIGLLFSIKDELPCIFLENGMCSIYKVRPFICRAWNSIDSSLCRKIFNSGKFDDEIESSSARNFVFESSRSLFTDIAGQLKLETAPFEMTGALFNCLKATDPLPLWLSGQDILNVNTQLGPASSQVDSLSDCRSFDLHSDRAAQTLPVSREQEYINYFYGKYKSRLAGYGYAGTHSRVHSFVFQNVYGKPIGAVALNEVGTQSRTVHIHHLKAFVLQSGNGTLMLVELCRKADCFNVRLSANPAFTPNDKCSNSDFKVLSEWYEQFGFKGDSDLCRIPRQG
;
A
#
# COMPACT_ATOMS: atom_id res chain seq x y z
N MET A 1 -22.27 -19.92 32.59
CA MET A 1 -21.86 -20.53 31.32
C MET A 1 -20.82 -19.62 30.69
N ARG A 2 -19.56 -20.09 30.64
CA ARG A 2 -18.44 -19.37 30.02
C ARG A 2 -18.67 -19.32 28.51
N ALA A 3 -18.61 -18.12 27.93
CA ALA A 3 -18.46 -17.96 26.50
C ALA A 3 -17.08 -18.50 26.11
N ILE A 4 -17.07 -19.54 25.29
CA ILE A 4 -15.87 -19.97 24.56
C ILE A 4 -15.69 -18.89 23.49
N ILE A 5 -14.70 -18.01 23.71
CA ILE A 5 -14.14 -17.15 22.67
C ILE A 5 -13.43 -18.11 21.72
N GLY A 6 -14.10 -18.47 20.63
CA GLY A 6 -13.49 -19.20 19.54
C GLY A 6 -12.50 -18.27 18.83
N ASP A 7 -11.26 -18.77 18.70
CA ASP A 7 -10.19 -18.18 17.90
C ASP A 7 -10.69 -17.60 16.58
N SER A 8 -10.10 -16.48 16.17
CA SER A 8 -10.19 -16.01 14.80
C SER A 8 -9.83 -17.17 13.87
N CYS A 9 -10.75 -17.63 13.03
CA CYS A 9 -10.45 -18.62 12.00
C CYS A 9 -9.29 -18.08 11.15
N GLN A 10 -8.08 -18.61 11.37
CA GLN A 10 -6.92 -18.35 10.56
C GLN A 10 -7.23 -18.80 9.14
N ASN A 11 -7.10 -17.89 8.18
CA ASN A 11 -7.28 -18.21 6.78
C ASN A 11 -5.97 -18.85 6.29
N ALA A 12 -5.83 -20.15 6.52
CA ALA A 12 -4.62 -20.90 6.17
C ALA A 12 -4.21 -20.73 4.69
N PHE A 13 -5.18 -20.52 3.79
CA PHE A 13 -4.89 -20.22 2.39
C PHE A 13 -4.21 -18.86 2.23
N LYS A 14 -4.72 -17.83 2.90
CA LYS A 14 -4.11 -16.50 2.91
C LYS A 14 -2.72 -16.52 3.56
N ASP A 15 -2.53 -17.28 4.62
CA ASP A 15 -1.22 -17.41 5.28
C ASP A 15 -0.17 -18.04 4.34
N ILE A 16 -0.55 -19.10 3.61
CA ILE A 16 0.32 -19.73 2.60
C ILE A 16 0.67 -18.75 1.48
N LEU A 17 -0.33 -18.00 0.99
CA LEU A 17 -0.09 -16.97 -0.02
C LEU A 17 0.85 -15.88 0.50
N GLU A 18 0.65 -15.46 1.75
CA GLU A 18 1.45 -14.42 2.39
C GLU A 18 2.91 -14.87 2.56
N ASP A 19 3.16 -16.12 2.95
CA ASP A 19 4.50 -16.69 3.06
C ASP A 19 5.20 -16.75 1.70
N HIS A 20 4.51 -17.25 0.66
CA HIS A 20 5.06 -17.31 -0.70
C HIS A 20 5.36 -15.91 -1.27
N PHE A 21 4.49 -14.95 -0.96
CA PHE A 21 4.62 -13.56 -1.37
C PHE A 21 5.80 -12.86 -0.67
N ARG A 22 5.94 -13.04 0.64
CA ARG A 22 7.02 -12.47 1.45
C ARG A 22 8.39 -12.86 0.90
N GLU A 23 8.60 -14.15 0.64
CA GLU A 23 9.86 -14.67 0.12
C GLU A 23 10.30 -13.95 -1.17
N LYS A 24 9.37 -13.70 -2.10
CA LYS A 24 9.68 -13.05 -3.39
C LYS A 24 9.83 -11.54 -3.29
N ILE A 25 9.01 -10.85 -2.49
CA ILE A 25 9.17 -9.39 -2.27
C ILE A 25 10.46 -9.07 -1.52
N TYR A 26 10.89 -9.91 -0.57
CA TYR A 26 12.17 -9.69 0.11
C TYR A 26 13.38 -9.91 -0.82
N ASN A 27 13.24 -10.71 -1.87
CA ASN A 27 14.29 -11.02 -2.83
C ASN A 27 14.29 -10.11 -4.08
N GLY A 28 13.23 -9.35 -4.35
CA GLY A 28 13.11 -8.41 -5.46
C GLY A 28 13.02 -6.95 -5.01
N PHE A 29 13.59 -6.00 -5.77
CA PHE A 29 13.28 -4.59 -5.55
C PHE A 29 11.77 -4.37 -5.80
N ILE A 30 11.03 -3.85 -4.80
CA ILE A 30 9.56 -3.68 -4.83
C ILE A 30 9.05 -3.04 -6.13
N ASN A 31 9.82 -2.12 -6.72
CA ASN A 31 9.48 -1.44 -7.97
C ASN A 31 9.28 -2.39 -9.16
N ASP A 32 10.11 -3.43 -9.29
CA ASP A 32 10.09 -4.34 -10.43
C ASP A 32 9.32 -5.63 -10.14
N ALA A 33 9.08 -5.94 -8.85
CA ALA A 33 8.53 -7.22 -8.43
C ALA A 33 7.02 -7.20 -8.14
N ILE A 34 6.43 -6.06 -7.76
CA ILE A 34 5.07 -6.05 -7.20
C ILE A 34 3.97 -6.50 -8.20
N LEU A 35 4.03 -6.06 -9.46
CA LEU A 35 3.07 -6.46 -10.49
C LEU A 35 3.29 -7.90 -10.97
N PRO A 36 4.53 -8.38 -11.23
CA PRO A 36 4.78 -9.80 -11.47
C PRO A 36 4.24 -10.71 -10.36
N VAL A 37 4.48 -10.36 -9.10
CA VAL A 37 3.99 -11.16 -7.98
C VAL A 37 2.45 -11.15 -7.91
N LEU A 38 1.79 -10.02 -8.21
CA LEU A 38 0.33 -10.00 -8.36
C LEU A 38 -0.15 -10.96 -9.47
N LYS A 39 0.51 -10.97 -10.64
CA LYS A 39 0.19 -11.90 -11.75
C LYS A 39 0.34 -13.36 -11.31
N GLU A 40 1.40 -13.69 -10.55
CA GLU A 40 1.62 -15.04 -10.03
C GLU A 40 0.56 -15.47 -9.01
N VAL A 41 0.20 -14.59 -8.06
CA VAL A 41 -0.87 -14.89 -7.09
C VAL A 41 -2.20 -15.09 -7.82
N MET A 42 -2.49 -14.29 -8.85
CA MET A 42 -3.68 -14.49 -9.69
C MET A 42 -3.66 -15.85 -10.40
N ALA A 43 -2.51 -16.28 -10.91
CA ALA A 43 -2.36 -17.59 -11.56
C ALA A 43 -2.54 -18.73 -10.55
N TYR A 44 -1.88 -18.66 -9.40
CA TYR A 44 -1.99 -19.67 -8.35
C TYR A 44 -3.42 -19.79 -7.79
N ALA A 45 -4.12 -18.66 -7.61
CA ALA A 45 -5.53 -18.64 -7.23
C ALA A 45 -6.41 -19.33 -8.30
N HIS A 46 -6.09 -19.15 -9.58
CA HIS A 46 -6.79 -19.84 -10.67
C HIS A 46 -6.53 -21.35 -10.63
N ASP A 47 -5.28 -21.78 -10.47
CA ASP A 47 -4.91 -23.20 -10.40
C ASP A 47 -5.62 -23.92 -9.24
N ILE A 48 -5.78 -23.24 -8.09
CA ILE A 48 -6.53 -23.79 -6.95
C ILE A 48 -8.00 -23.94 -7.27
N VAL A 49 -8.62 -22.93 -7.88
CA VAL A 49 -10.04 -23.01 -8.26
C VAL A 49 -10.25 -24.13 -9.26
N ASP A 50 -9.40 -24.24 -10.28
CA ASP A 50 -9.47 -25.29 -11.29
C ASP A 50 -9.27 -26.68 -10.66
N ALA A 51 -8.37 -26.82 -9.69
CA ALA A 51 -8.20 -28.06 -8.94
C ALA A 51 -9.42 -28.42 -8.07
N LEU A 52 -10.09 -27.43 -7.47
CA LEU A 52 -11.30 -27.65 -6.67
C LEU A 52 -12.50 -28.05 -7.54
N GLU A 53 -12.69 -27.38 -8.68
CA GLU A 53 -13.75 -27.66 -9.66
C GLU A 53 -13.53 -29.03 -10.30
N SER A 54 -12.34 -29.30 -10.85
CA SER A 54 -12.02 -30.60 -11.49
C SER A 54 -12.01 -31.81 -10.54
N SER A 55 -11.86 -31.60 -9.23
CA SER A 55 -11.95 -32.66 -8.23
C SER A 55 -13.35 -32.83 -7.62
N ASN A 56 -14.37 -32.14 -8.16
CA ASN A 56 -15.75 -32.11 -7.65
C ASN A 56 -15.85 -31.68 -6.17
N LYS A 57 -14.86 -30.92 -5.67
CA LYS A 57 -14.89 -30.32 -4.33
C LYS A 57 -15.56 -28.95 -4.32
N SER A 58 -15.83 -28.41 -5.50
CA SER A 58 -16.57 -27.19 -5.75
C SER A 58 -17.42 -27.37 -7.01
N PRO A 59 -18.63 -26.77 -7.10
CA PRO A 59 -19.42 -26.84 -8.32
C PRO A 59 -18.74 -26.09 -9.46
N ASP A 60 -18.85 -26.63 -10.67
CA ASP A 60 -18.49 -25.92 -11.89
C ASP A 60 -19.34 -24.66 -12.05
N VAL A 61 -18.71 -23.58 -12.50
CA VAL A 61 -19.41 -22.33 -12.80
C VAL A 61 -19.91 -22.32 -14.24
N ALA A 62 -21.09 -21.75 -14.48
CA ALA A 62 -21.61 -21.51 -15.84
C ALA A 62 -20.92 -20.33 -16.54
N CYS A 63 -20.04 -19.62 -15.84
CA CYS A 63 -19.26 -18.52 -16.38
C CYS A 63 -18.23 -19.02 -17.39
N GLY A 64 -18.38 -18.64 -18.66
CA GLY A 64 -17.44 -18.97 -19.72
C GLY A 64 -17.23 -17.82 -20.72
N PRO A 65 -16.41 -18.03 -21.75
CA PRO A 65 -16.31 -17.12 -22.89
C PRO A 65 -17.69 -16.72 -23.42
N GLY A 66 -17.94 -15.42 -23.57
CA GLY A 66 -19.22 -14.88 -24.04
C GLY A 66 -20.28 -14.68 -22.96
N CYS A 67 -20.05 -15.09 -21.71
CA CYS A 67 -20.91 -14.73 -20.58
C CYS A 67 -20.56 -13.33 -20.07
N SER A 68 -21.39 -12.33 -20.38
CA SER A 68 -21.09 -10.92 -20.11
C SER A 68 -22.09 -10.22 -19.17
N TYR A 69 -23.02 -10.93 -18.54
CA TYR A 69 -24.08 -10.29 -17.72
C TYR A 69 -23.53 -9.42 -16.58
N CYS A 70 -22.52 -9.92 -15.85
CA CYS A 70 -21.88 -9.13 -14.79
C CYS A 70 -20.98 -8.00 -15.32
N CYS A 71 -20.63 -7.99 -16.62
CA CYS A 71 -19.86 -6.92 -17.24
C CYS A 71 -20.64 -5.61 -17.39
N HIS A 72 -21.92 -5.58 -17.05
CA HIS A 72 -22.74 -4.37 -17.00
C HIS A 72 -22.90 -3.82 -15.57
N SER A 73 -22.34 -4.52 -14.58
CA SER A 73 -22.30 -4.04 -13.20
C SER A 73 -21.17 -3.03 -13.00
N GLN A 74 -21.33 -2.17 -12.00
CA GLN A 74 -20.23 -1.33 -11.52
C GLN A 74 -19.43 -2.11 -10.49
N ILE A 75 -18.12 -2.12 -10.70
CA ILE A 75 -17.18 -2.83 -9.84
C ILE A 75 -16.14 -1.85 -9.31
N HIS A 76 -15.62 -2.17 -8.13
CA HIS A 76 -14.54 -1.43 -7.51
C HIS A 76 -13.27 -2.27 -7.54
N VAL A 77 -12.15 -1.63 -7.86
CA VAL A 77 -10.83 -2.24 -7.99
C VAL A 77 -9.86 -1.61 -7.00
N LEU A 78 -8.88 -2.38 -6.56
CA LEU A 78 -7.77 -1.87 -5.75
C LEU A 78 -6.82 -1.02 -6.61
N PRO A 79 -6.03 -0.12 -6.01
CA PRO A 79 -4.95 0.60 -6.69
C PRO A 79 -4.00 -0.32 -7.44
N ILE A 80 -3.55 -1.40 -6.79
CA ILE A 80 -2.65 -2.38 -7.42
C ILE A 80 -3.27 -3.12 -8.61
N GLU A 81 -4.59 -3.39 -8.59
CA GLU A 81 -5.30 -3.99 -9.72
C GLU A 81 -5.39 -3.00 -10.89
N SER A 82 -5.60 -1.71 -10.60
CA SER A 82 -5.63 -0.64 -11.60
C SER A 82 -4.27 -0.45 -12.27
N LEU A 83 -3.19 -0.50 -11.48
CA LEU A 83 -1.82 -0.45 -11.97
C LEU A 83 -1.46 -1.66 -12.85
N LEU A 84 -1.93 -2.86 -12.49
CA LEU A 84 -1.75 -4.05 -13.32
C LEU A 84 -2.49 -3.91 -14.66
N ILE A 85 -3.71 -3.39 -14.65
CA ILE A 85 -4.47 -3.14 -15.89
C ILE A 85 -3.77 -2.09 -16.75
N LEU A 86 -3.26 -1.01 -16.14
CA LEU A 86 -2.49 0.01 -16.86
C LEU A 86 -1.23 -0.58 -17.51
N SER A 87 -0.45 -1.39 -16.79
CA SER A 87 0.71 -2.11 -17.35
C SER A 87 0.30 -2.96 -18.54
N PHE A 88 -0.80 -3.70 -18.45
CA PHE A 88 -1.31 -4.50 -19.57
C PHE A 88 -1.74 -3.65 -20.77
N ILE A 89 -2.41 -2.52 -20.56
CA ILE A 89 -2.78 -1.59 -21.63
C ILE A 89 -1.52 -1.09 -22.34
N ASN A 90 -0.52 -0.64 -21.58
CA ASN A 90 0.74 -0.13 -22.15
C ASN A 90 1.50 -1.20 -22.95
N GLU A 91 1.45 -2.46 -22.51
CA GLU A 91 2.11 -3.58 -23.17
C GLU A 91 1.35 -4.08 -24.41
N CYS A 92 0.02 -4.12 -24.37
CA CYS A 92 -0.79 -4.88 -25.33
C CYS A 92 -1.68 -4.02 -26.24
N PHE A 93 -1.96 -2.76 -25.90
CA PHE A 93 -2.87 -1.92 -26.68
C PHE A 93 -2.09 -1.04 -27.64
N THR A 94 -2.59 -0.91 -28.87
CA THR A 94 -2.12 0.10 -29.83
C THR A 94 -2.55 1.50 -29.38
N GLY A 95 -1.85 2.55 -29.83
CA GLY A 95 -2.24 3.93 -29.55
C GLY A 95 -3.70 4.24 -29.94
N LYS A 96 -4.20 3.66 -31.04
CA LYS A 96 -5.62 3.77 -31.44
C LYS A 96 -6.57 3.11 -30.43
N GLN A 97 -6.24 1.92 -29.93
CA GLN A 97 -7.07 1.25 -28.91
C GLN A 97 -7.08 2.03 -27.60
N THR A 98 -5.94 2.59 -27.18
CA THR A 98 -5.85 3.43 -25.98
C THR A 98 -6.69 4.70 -26.10
N LEU A 99 -6.67 5.36 -27.27
CA LEU A 99 -7.54 6.53 -27.54
C LEU A 99 -9.03 6.17 -27.48
N LEU A 100 -9.43 5.07 -28.12
CA LEU A 100 -10.81 4.59 -28.07
C LEU A 100 -11.25 4.21 -26.64
N LEU A 101 -10.34 3.62 -25.85
CA LEU A 101 -10.60 3.32 -24.45
C LEU A 101 -10.82 4.60 -23.63
N MET A 102 -10.00 5.64 -23.84
CA MET A 102 -10.19 6.95 -23.22
C MET A 102 -11.57 7.54 -23.54
N GLU A 103 -12.00 7.50 -24.80
CA GLU A 103 -13.34 7.96 -25.19
C GLU A 103 -14.46 7.17 -24.49
N LYS A 104 -14.34 5.84 -24.42
CA LYS A 104 -15.31 4.98 -23.69
C LYS A 104 -15.36 5.35 -22.20
N ILE A 105 -14.20 5.59 -21.58
CA ILE A 105 -14.08 6.00 -20.18
C ILE A 105 -14.78 7.33 -19.96
N GLU A 106 -14.48 8.35 -20.76
CA GLU A 106 -15.05 9.69 -20.61
C GLU A 106 -16.57 9.68 -20.80
N LEU A 107 -17.08 8.98 -21.81
CA LEU A 107 -18.52 8.81 -22.04
C LEU A 107 -19.20 8.14 -20.85
N ARG A 108 -18.60 7.07 -20.31
CA ARG A 108 -19.15 6.36 -19.16
C ARG A 108 -19.16 7.24 -17.91
N LEU A 109 -18.07 7.95 -17.62
CA LEU A 109 -18.01 8.90 -16.48
C LEU A 109 -19.07 9.99 -16.58
N GLN A 110 -19.28 10.57 -17.77
CA GLN A 110 -20.35 11.55 -18.00
C GLN A 110 -21.73 10.95 -17.72
N ARG A 111 -21.97 9.72 -18.17
CA ARG A 111 -23.25 9.03 -17.99
C ARG A 111 -23.50 8.59 -16.55
N THR A 112 -22.48 8.31 -15.75
CA THR A 112 -22.64 7.81 -14.38
C THR A 112 -22.62 8.89 -13.30
N ARG A 113 -22.05 10.07 -13.61
CA ARG A 113 -21.87 11.17 -12.65
C ARG A 113 -23.16 11.55 -11.92
N GLY A 114 -23.10 11.50 -10.58
CA GLY A 114 -24.19 11.95 -9.70
C GLY A 114 -25.45 11.08 -9.72
N LYS A 115 -25.42 9.91 -10.39
CA LYS A 115 -26.57 9.00 -10.44
C LYS A 115 -26.54 8.03 -9.26
N SER A 116 -27.71 7.67 -8.76
CA SER A 116 -27.86 6.63 -7.73
C SER A 116 -27.61 5.24 -8.31
N ILE A 117 -27.27 4.28 -7.45
CA ILE A 117 -27.06 2.87 -7.83
C ILE A 117 -28.29 2.29 -8.53
N GLY A 118 -29.50 2.59 -8.04
CA GLY A 118 -30.75 2.13 -8.66
C GLY A 118 -30.96 2.66 -10.09
N LEU A 119 -30.64 3.94 -10.32
CA LEU A 119 -30.71 4.52 -11.67
C LEU A 119 -29.63 3.93 -12.59
N LEU A 120 -28.43 3.69 -12.07
CA LEU A 120 -27.36 3.07 -12.86
C LEU A 120 -27.70 1.63 -13.25
N PHE A 121 -28.39 0.91 -12.36
CA PHE A 121 -28.88 -0.43 -12.65
C PHE A 121 -29.98 -0.43 -13.71
N SER A 122 -30.88 0.57 -13.73
CA SER A 122 -31.94 0.64 -14.75
C SER A 122 -31.41 0.93 -16.16
N ILE A 123 -30.24 1.58 -16.29
CA ILE A 123 -29.57 1.86 -17.57
C ILE A 123 -28.35 0.97 -17.83
N LYS A 124 -28.22 -0.16 -17.14
CA LYS A 124 -27.04 -1.05 -17.23
C LYS A 124 -26.72 -1.51 -18.67
N ASP A 125 -27.74 -1.65 -19.52
CA ASP A 125 -27.59 -2.00 -20.94
C ASP A 125 -26.80 -0.93 -21.72
N GLU A 126 -26.91 0.33 -21.31
CA GLU A 126 -26.17 1.48 -21.86
C GLU A 126 -24.80 1.69 -21.20
N LEU A 127 -24.49 0.92 -20.16
CA LEU A 127 -23.27 0.99 -19.37
C LEU A 127 -22.50 -0.35 -19.38
N PRO A 128 -22.15 -0.91 -20.55
CA PRO A 128 -21.23 -2.04 -20.61
C PRO A 128 -19.85 -1.63 -20.09
N CYS A 129 -19.15 -2.55 -19.43
CA CYS A 129 -17.77 -2.38 -18.99
C CYS A 129 -16.91 -1.82 -20.12
N ILE A 130 -16.01 -0.87 -19.79
CA ILE A 130 -15.11 -0.21 -20.75
C ILE A 130 -14.22 -1.19 -21.54
N PHE A 131 -14.04 -2.42 -21.03
CA PHE A 131 -13.27 -3.49 -21.65
C PHE A 131 -14.11 -4.55 -22.36
N LEU A 132 -15.44 -4.45 -22.35
CA LEU A 132 -16.31 -5.41 -23.03
C LEU A 132 -16.31 -5.11 -24.54
N GLU A 133 -15.89 -6.08 -25.34
CA GLU A 133 -15.85 -6.00 -26.81
C GLU A 133 -16.44 -7.28 -27.40
N ASN A 134 -17.50 -7.15 -28.20
CA ASN A 134 -18.19 -8.30 -28.84
C ASN A 134 -18.56 -9.43 -27.85
N GLY A 135 -19.01 -9.07 -26.64
CA GLY A 135 -19.36 -10.03 -25.58
C GLY A 135 -18.15 -10.64 -24.84
N MET A 136 -16.93 -10.20 -25.15
CA MET A 136 -15.68 -10.72 -24.59
C MET A 136 -14.92 -9.63 -23.83
N CYS A 137 -14.19 -10.02 -22.79
CA CYS A 137 -13.35 -9.10 -22.03
C CYS A 137 -11.99 -8.91 -22.73
N SER A 138 -11.70 -7.70 -23.21
CA SER A 138 -10.42 -7.36 -23.85
C SER A 138 -9.20 -7.45 -22.93
N ILE A 139 -9.40 -7.41 -21.61
CA ILE A 139 -8.35 -7.58 -20.58
C ILE A 139 -8.48 -8.89 -19.80
N TYR A 140 -9.04 -9.95 -20.41
CA TYR A 140 -9.37 -11.22 -19.72
C TYR A 140 -8.24 -11.74 -18.82
N LYS A 141 -6.99 -11.64 -19.29
CA LYS A 141 -5.78 -12.10 -18.60
C LYS A 141 -5.51 -11.37 -17.29
N VAL A 142 -5.82 -10.07 -17.21
CA VAL A 142 -5.61 -9.21 -16.04
C VAL A 142 -6.92 -8.74 -15.42
N ARG A 143 -8.01 -9.51 -15.59
CA ARG A 143 -9.29 -9.22 -14.93
C ARG A 143 -9.10 -9.07 -13.42
N PRO A 144 -9.67 -8.02 -12.79
CA PRO A 144 -9.64 -7.85 -11.34
C PRO A 144 -10.17 -9.07 -10.58
N PHE A 145 -9.73 -9.25 -9.34
CA PHE A 145 -10.19 -10.31 -8.45
C PHE A 145 -11.71 -10.34 -8.32
N ILE A 146 -12.36 -9.17 -8.23
CA ILE A 146 -13.83 -9.10 -8.11
C ILE A 146 -14.53 -9.69 -9.36
N CYS A 147 -13.96 -9.51 -10.56
CA CYS A 147 -14.47 -10.10 -11.79
C CYS A 147 -14.28 -11.62 -11.87
N ARG A 148 -13.33 -12.16 -11.11
CA ARG A 148 -13.04 -13.61 -11.03
C ARG A 148 -13.83 -14.29 -9.92
N ALA A 149 -14.07 -13.55 -8.83
CA ALA A 149 -14.87 -13.96 -7.69
C ALA A 149 -16.36 -14.00 -8.06
N TRP A 150 -16.90 -12.94 -8.66
CA TRP A 150 -18.31 -12.91 -9.08
C TRP A 150 -18.57 -13.95 -10.16
N ASN A 151 -19.41 -14.91 -9.83
CA ASN A 151 -19.69 -16.07 -10.65
C ASN A 151 -21.15 -16.52 -10.49
N SER A 152 -21.59 -17.43 -11.34
CA SER A 152 -22.85 -18.14 -11.21
C SER A 152 -22.66 -19.59 -11.64
N ILE A 153 -23.34 -20.51 -10.97
CA ILE A 153 -23.42 -21.90 -11.41
C ILE A 153 -24.52 -22.11 -12.47
N ASP A 154 -25.37 -21.11 -12.69
CA ASP A 154 -26.39 -21.10 -13.76
C ASP A 154 -26.44 -19.75 -14.51
N SER A 155 -26.05 -19.78 -15.78
CA SER A 155 -26.08 -18.59 -16.65
C SER A 155 -27.50 -18.13 -17.01
N SER A 156 -28.50 -19.01 -16.88
CA SER A 156 -29.91 -18.69 -17.13
C SER A 156 -30.45 -17.71 -16.07
N LEU A 157 -30.02 -17.86 -14.81
CA LEU A 157 -30.33 -16.93 -13.73
C LEU A 157 -29.71 -15.56 -13.99
N CYS A 158 -28.44 -15.50 -14.40
CA CYS A 158 -27.80 -14.23 -14.76
C CYS A 158 -28.57 -13.51 -15.87
N ARG A 159 -29.00 -14.24 -16.92
CA ARG A 159 -29.80 -13.69 -18.01
C ARG A 159 -31.15 -13.18 -17.51
N LYS A 160 -31.83 -13.94 -16.66
CA LYS A 160 -33.14 -13.57 -16.10
C LYS A 160 -33.04 -12.27 -15.30
N ILE A 161 -32.05 -12.15 -14.41
CA ILE A 161 -31.83 -10.97 -13.56
C ILE A 161 -31.44 -9.76 -14.42
N PHE A 162 -30.56 -9.98 -15.39
CA PHE A 162 -30.18 -8.96 -16.34
C PHE A 162 -31.41 -8.41 -17.09
N ASN A 163 -32.30 -9.28 -17.57
CA ASN A 163 -33.50 -8.87 -18.30
C ASN A 163 -34.61 -8.32 -17.38
N SER A 164 -34.73 -8.81 -16.13
CA SER A 164 -35.81 -8.44 -15.22
C SER A 164 -35.64 -7.05 -14.63
N GLY A 165 -34.40 -6.57 -14.49
CA GLY A 165 -34.11 -5.30 -13.84
C GLY A 165 -34.54 -5.28 -12.36
N LYS A 166 -34.58 -6.44 -11.70
CA LYS A 166 -34.81 -6.56 -10.24
C LYS A 166 -33.49 -6.87 -9.53
N PHE A 167 -33.20 -6.11 -8.48
CA PHE A 167 -31.93 -6.14 -7.77
C PHE A 167 -31.82 -7.27 -6.73
N ASP A 168 -32.95 -7.82 -6.26
CA ASP A 168 -33.02 -8.67 -5.07
C ASP A 168 -33.06 -10.19 -5.35
N ASP A 169 -32.89 -10.60 -6.62
CA ASP A 169 -32.85 -12.02 -6.97
C ASP A 169 -31.46 -12.60 -6.65
N GLU A 170 -31.39 -13.64 -5.81
CA GLU A 170 -30.13 -14.30 -5.45
C GLU A 170 -29.53 -15.06 -6.65
N ILE A 171 -28.23 -14.87 -6.87
CA ILE A 171 -27.43 -15.64 -7.83
C ILE A 171 -26.69 -16.73 -7.06
N GLU A 172 -27.04 -17.98 -7.35
CA GLU A 172 -26.29 -19.11 -6.82
C GLU A 172 -24.88 -19.14 -7.43
N SER A 173 -23.86 -19.21 -6.57
CA SER A 173 -22.46 -19.05 -6.95
C SER A 173 -21.57 -20.05 -6.21
N SER A 174 -20.40 -20.33 -6.79
CA SER A 174 -19.36 -21.14 -6.17
C SER A 174 -18.69 -20.37 -5.03
N SER A 175 -19.07 -20.70 -3.79
CA SER A 175 -18.51 -20.10 -2.57
C SER A 175 -17.00 -20.35 -2.43
N ALA A 176 -16.49 -21.48 -2.92
CA ALA A 176 -15.05 -21.75 -2.90
C ALA A 176 -14.28 -20.83 -3.86
N ARG A 177 -14.82 -20.59 -5.06
CA ARG A 177 -14.27 -19.62 -6.02
C ARG A 177 -14.28 -18.20 -5.44
N ASN A 178 -15.39 -17.80 -4.81
CA ASN A 178 -15.48 -16.53 -4.10
C ASN A 178 -14.39 -16.42 -3.03
N PHE A 179 -14.27 -17.43 -2.18
CA PHE A 179 -13.32 -17.46 -1.08
C PHE A 179 -11.87 -17.33 -1.56
N VAL A 180 -11.48 -18.08 -2.61
CA VAL A 180 -10.11 -18.07 -3.13
C VAL A 180 -9.75 -16.68 -3.70
N PHE A 181 -10.59 -16.10 -4.56
CA PHE A 181 -10.28 -14.81 -5.17
C PHE A 181 -10.42 -13.63 -4.19
N GLU A 182 -11.40 -13.64 -3.28
CA GLU A 182 -11.52 -12.59 -2.25
C GLU A 182 -10.41 -12.67 -1.21
N SER A 183 -9.96 -13.88 -0.83
CA SER A 183 -8.80 -14.04 0.06
C SER A 183 -7.52 -13.52 -0.59
N SER A 184 -7.33 -13.84 -1.88
CA SER A 184 -6.21 -13.33 -2.67
C SER A 184 -6.25 -11.81 -2.79
N ARG A 185 -7.43 -11.23 -2.97
CA ARG A 185 -7.61 -9.77 -2.99
C ARG A 185 -7.31 -9.13 -1.63
N SER A 186 -7.82 -9.72 -0.55
CA SER A 186 -7.59 -9.24 0.82
C SER A 186 -6.12 -9.28 1.21
N LEU A 187 -5.35 -10.26 0.73
CA LEU A 187 -3.91 -10.30 0.91
C LEU A 187 -3.24 -9.00 0.41
N PHE A 188 -3.58 -8.54 -0.79
CA PHE A 188 -3.03 -7.30 -1.34
C PHE A 188 -3.48 -6.05 -0.56
N THR A 189 -4.72 -6.03 -0.08
CA THR A 189 -5.19 -4.96 0.82
C THR A 189 -4.35 -4.91 2.10
N ASP A 190 -4.09 -6.04 2.73
CA ASP A 190 -3.33 -6.13 3.98
C ASP A 190 -1.87 -5.73 3.78
N ILE A 191 -1.22 -6.24 2.73
CA ILE A 191 0.16 -5.89 2.39
C ILE A 191 0.28 -4.40 2.08
N ALA A 192 -0.60 -3.86 1.24
CA ALA A 192 -0.59 -2.44 0.90
C ALA A 192 -0.83 -1.59 2.17
N GLY A 193 -1.73 -2.01 3.06
CA GLY A 193 -1.97 -1.34 4.34
C GLY A 193 -0.75 -1.36 5.27
N GLN A 194 -0.05 -2.49 5.37
CA GLN A 194 1.19 -2.62 6.13
C GLN A 194 2.31 -1.73 5.58
N LEU A 195 2.37 -1.59 4.25
CA LEU A 195 3.29 -0.70 3.55
C LEU A 195 2.81 0.77 3.53
N LYS A 196 1.63 1.06 4.09
CA LYS A 196 0.98 2.38 4.10
C LYS A 196 0.78 2.97 2.70
N LEU A 197 0.41 2.13 1.75
CA LEU A 197 0.01 2.52 0.40
C LEU A 197 -1.50 2.72 0.34
N GLU A 198 -2.01 3.34 -0.73
CA GLU A 198 -3.45 3.45 -0.97
C GLU A 198 -4.07 2.03 -1.04
N THR A 199 -5.09 1.77 -0.23
CA THR A 199 -5.82 0.49 -0.19
C THR A 199 -7.30 0.60 -0.54
N ALA A 200 -7.84 1.83 -0.56
CA ALA A 200 -9.26 2.06 -0.74
C ALA A 200 -9.69 1.62 -2.16
N PRO A 201 -10.66 0.72 -2.30
CA PRO A 201 -11.21 0.37 -3.61
C PRO A 201 -11.90 1.58 -4.24
N PHE A 202 -11.76 1.73 -5.55
CA PHE A 202 -12.39 2.81 -6.31
C PHE A 202 -13.14 2.24 -7.53
N GLU A 203 -14.20 2.92 -7.99
CA GLU A 203 -14.96 2.46 -9.17
C GLU A 203 -14.02 2.39 -10.39
N MET A 204 -14.03 1.25 -11.09
CA MET A 204 -13.01 0.92 -12.08
C MET A 204 -12.86 1.93 -13.21
N THR A 205 -13.96 2.50 -13.69
CA THR A 205 -13.92 3.51 -14.77
C THR A 205 -13.15 4.75 -14.30
N GLY A 206 -13.47 5.25 -13.11
CA GLY A 206 -12.77 6.39 -12.50
C GLY A 206 -11.33 6.06 -12.13
N ALA A 207 -11.06 4.86 -11.62
CA ALA A 207 -9.72 4.40 -11.26
C ALA A 207 -8.79 4.44 -12.47
N LEU A 208 -9.24 3.89 -13.60
CA LEU A 208 -8.43 3.87 -14.81
C LEU A 208 -8.32 5.23 -15.48
N PHE A 209 -9.35 6.07 -15.41
CA PHE A 209 -9.23 7.45 -15.84
C PHE A 209 -8.07 8.16 -15.12
N ASN A 210 -7.99 8.03 -13.81
CA ASN A 210 -6.94 8.65 -13.00
C ASN A 210 -5.56 8.04 -13.30
N CYS A 211 -5.45 6.71 -13.39
CA CYS A 211 -4.21 6.04 -13.75
C CYS A 211 -3.69 6.43 -15.15
N LEU A 212 -4.57 6.53 -16.15
CA LEU A 212 -4.18 6.86 -17.53
C LEU A 212 -3.86 8.36 -17.70
N LYS A 213 -4.33 9.24 -16.80
CA LYS A 213 -3.99 10.67 -16.78
C LYS A 213 -2.71 10.96 -15.98
N ALA A 214 -2.37 10.12 -15.02
CA ALA A 214 -1.19 10.28 -14.19
C ALA A 214 0.10 9.93 -14.95
N THR A 215 1.15 10.74 -14.76
CA THR A 215 2.50 10.38 -15.19
C THR A 215 3.06 9.36 -14.20
N ASP A 216 3.36 8.15 -14.68
CA ASP A 216 3.97 7.06 -13.90
C ASP A 216 3.31 6.78 -12.52
N PRO A 217 2.04 6.32 -12.50
CA PRO A 217 1.30 6.13 -11.25
C PRO A 217 1.85 5.03 -10.33
N LEU A 218 2.59 4.05 -10.85
CA LEU A 218 3.16 2.98 -10.02
C LEU A 218 4.19 3.54 -9.01
N PRO A 219 5.23 4.30 -9.44
CA PRO A 219 6.11 5.02 -8.51
C PRO A 219 5.38 5.92 -7.50
N LEU A 220 4.33 6.64 -7.93
CA LEU A 220 3.55 7.49 -7.03
C LEU A 220 2.88 6.66 -5.94
N TRP A 221 2.19 5.58 -6.31
CA TRP A 221 1.56 4.69 -5.35
C TRP A 221 2.58 4.04 -4.41
N LEU A 222 3.72 3.57 -4.91
CA LEU A 222 4.79 2.99 -4.11
C LEU A 222 5.46 4.00 -3.16
N SER A 223 5.38 5.30 -3.46
CA SER A 223 5.81 6.36 -2.55
C SER A 223 4.82 6.64 -1.41
N GLY A 224 3.64 6.00 -1.44
CA GLY A 224 2.56 6.19 -0.48
C GLY A 224 1.59 7.32 -0.85
N GLN A 225 1.57 7.76 -2.12
CA GLN A 225 0.57 8.70 -2.61
C GLN A 225 -0.67 7.98 -3.11
N ASP A 226 -1.83 8.62 -2.92
CA ASP A 226 -3.09 8.13 -3.48
C ASP A 226 -3.14 8.45 -4.98
N ILE A 227 -3.42 7.43 -5.79
CA ILE A 227 -3.49 7.53 -7.26
C ILE A 227 -4.92 7.38 -7.78
N LEU A 228 -5.84 6.81 -7.01
CA LEU A 228 -7.21 6.58 -7.46
C LEU A 228 -8.17 7.67 -7.01
N ASN A 229 -7.98 8.28 -5.84
CA ASN A 229 -8.85 9.36 -5.36
C ASN A 229 -8.17 10.75 -5.35
N VAL A 230 -7.79 11.22 -6.54
CA VAL A 230 -7.03 12.48 -6.74
C VAL A 230 -7.87 13.75 -6.43
N ASN A 231 -9.19 13.63 -6.26
CA ASN A 231 -10.08 14.77 -5.98
C ASN A 231 -10.17 15.15 -4.50
N THR A 232 -9.43 14.49 -3.61
CA THR A 232 -9.23 15.00 -2.25
C THR A 232 -8.11 16.04 -2.28
N GLN A 233 -8.37 17.20 -2.89
CA GLN A 233 -7.54 18.37 -2.59
C GLN A 233 -7.64 18.60 -1.08
N LEU A 234 -6.51 18.47 -0.38
CA LEU A 234 -6.31 19.16 0.89
C LEU A 234 -6.47 20.65 0.57
N GLY A 235 -7.70 21.16 0.76
CA GLY A 235 -7.97 22.58 0.62
C GLY A 235 -7.03 23.37 1.52
N PRO A 236 -6.52 24.54 1.08
CA PRO A 236 -5.79 25.42 1.97
C PRO A 236 -6.71 25.76 3.14
N ALA A 237 -6.17 25.70 4.36
CA ALA A 237 -6.89 26.03 5.59
C ALA A 237 -7.65 27.35 5.40
N SER A 238 -8.97 27.25 5.19
CA SER A 238 -9.83 28.41 5.04
C SER A 238 -9.97 29.05 6.42
N SER A 239 -9.24 30.13 6.60
CA SER A 239 -9.53 31.18 7.57
C SER A 239 -10.95 31.68 7.33
N GLN A 240 -11.91 31.17 8.10
CA GLN A 240 -13.18 31.86 8.32
C GLN A 240 -13.18 32.36 9.76
N VAL A 241 -12.94 33.67 9.83
CA VAL A 241 -13.31 34.55 10.92
C VAL A 241 -14.84 34.54 10.97
N ASP A 242 -15.41 33.99 12.03
CA ASP A 242 -16.79 34.31 12.41
C ASP A 242 -16.81 34.92 13.80
N SER A 243 -17.56 36.01 13.85
CA SER A 243 -17.64 37.05 14.85
C SER A 243 -18.20 36.62 16.20
N LEU A 244 -17.65 37.23 17.25
CA LEU A 244 -18.12 37.23 18.63
C LEU A 244 -19.55 37.76 18.80
N SER A 245 -20.34 37.09 19.63
CA SER A 245 -21.28 37.76 20.55
C SER A 245 -21.48 36.96 21.85
N ASP A 246 -21.06 37.61 22.94
CA ASP A 246 -21.57 37.59 24.32
C ASP A 246 -21.29 36.46 25.34
N CYS A 247 -20.30 36.78 26.19
CA CYS A 247 -20.39 37.02 27.65
C CYS A 247 -21.00 35.96 28.60
N ARG A 248 -20.18 35.38 29.50
CA ARG A 248 -20.04 35.79 30.93
C ARG A 248 -19.11 34.84 31.74
N SER A 249 -18.09 35.46 32.34
CA SER A 249 -17.36 35.18 33.60
C SER A 249 -17.48 33.80 34.29
N PHE A 250 -16.33 33.19 34.60
CA PHE A 250 -15.93 32.83 35.97
C PHE A 250 -14.40 32.63 36.05
N ASP A 251 -13.85 33.08 37.17
CA ASP A 251 -12.43 33.32 37.46
C ASP A 251 -11.62 32.09 37.94
N LEU A 252 -10.30 32.23 37.80
CA LEU A 252 -9.18 31.64 38.59
C LEU A 252 -8.82 30.15 38.41
N HIS A 253 -7.68 29.88 37.76
CA HIS A 253 -6.39 29.72 38.45
C HIS A 253 -5.21 29.51 37.47
N SER A 254 -4.14 30.24 37.76
CA SER A 254 -2.72 30.03 37.41
C SER A 254 -2.35 28.64 36.88
N ASP A 255 -1.78 28.59 35.67
CA ASP A 255 -0.57 27.79 35.44
C ASP A 255 0.28 28.39 34.31
N ARG A 256 1.57 28.55 34.60
CA ARG A 256 2.59 29.09 33.69
C ARG A 256 2.73 28.16 32.48
N ALA A 257 2.22 28.59 31.33
CA ALA A 257 2.54 27.93 30.06
C ALA A 257 4.01 28.18 29.72
N ALA A 258 4.81 27.11 29.80
CA ALA A 258 6.16 27.07 29.24
C ALA A 258 6.09 27.44 27.76
N GLN A 259 6.71 28.56 27.39
CA GLN A 259 6.96 28.92 25.99
C GLN A 259 7.82 27.80 25.37
N THR A 260 7.20 26.98 24.55
CA THR A 260 7.87 25.91 23.81
C THR A 260 8.57 26.57 22.62
N LEU A 261 9.90 26.61 22.66
CA LEU A 261 10.74 26.95 21.51
C LEU A 261 10.34 26.08 20.30
N PRO A 262 10.38 26.61 19.07
CA PRO A 262 10.10 25.81 17.88
C PRO A 262 11.08 24.63 17.81
N VAL A 263 10.52 23.42 17.72
CA VAL A 263 11.27 22.16 17.65
C VAL A 263 12.04 22.12 16.32
N SER A 264 13.33 21.77 16.35
CA SER A 264 14.14 21.63 15.12
C SER A 264 13.62 20.49 14.24
N ARG A 265 13.89 20.52 12.92
CA ARG A 265 13.45 19.45 11.99
C ARG A 265 14.09 18.11 12.34
N GLU A 266 15.30 18.16 12.84
CA GLU A 266 16.09 17.07 13.39
C GLU A 266 15.37 16.44 14.58
N GLN A 267 14.90 17.28 15.50
CA GLN A 267 14.15 16.82 16.67
C GLN A 267 12.75 16.34 16.29
N GLU A 268 12.07 16.92 15.29
CA GLU A 268 10.82 16.40 14.72
C GLU A 268 11.01 14.99 14.14
N TYR A 269 12.08 14.79 13.37
CA TYR A 269 12.45 13.49 12.80
C TYR A 269 12.72 12.44 13.90
N ILE A 270 13.48 12.81 14.92
CA ILE A 270 13.76 11.92 16.07
C ILE A 270 12.45 11.60 16.83
N ASN A 271 11.62 12.62 17.09
CA ASN A 271 10.35 12.47 17.78
C ASN A 271 9.37 11.57 17.02
N TYR A 272 9.39 11.58 15.69
CA TYR A 272 8.59 10.66 14.87
C TYR A 272 8.89 9.20 15.22
N PHE A 273 10.16 8.81 15.20
CA PHE A 273 10.56 7.44 15.52
C PHE A 273 10.33 7.09 16.99
N TYR A 274 10.58 8.04 17.89
CA TYR A 274 10.32 7.88 19.32
C TYR A 274 8.82 7.72 19.64
N GLY A 275 7.94 8.42 18.92
CA GLY A 275 6.50 8.26 19.06
C GLY A 275 6.00 6.95 18.46
N LYS A 276 6.56 6.54 17.31
CA LYS A 276 6.16 5.34 16.57
C LYS A 276 6.51 4.04 17.31
N TYR A 277 7.75 3.91 17.79
CA TYR A 277 8.20 2.71 18.49
C TYR A 277 8.26 3.01 19.98
N LYS A 278 7.64 2.17 20.84
CA LYS A 278 7.57 2.42 22.30
C LYS A 278 8.67 1.73 23.10
N SER A 279 9.24 0.64 22.59
CA SER A 279 10.31 -0.11 23.25
C SER A 279 11.66 0.61 23.13
N ARG A 280 12.43 0.64 24.23
CA ARG A 280 13.70 1.38 24.37
C ARG A 280 14.85 0.44 24.71
N LEU A 281 16.08 0.81 24.36
CA LEU A 281 17.27 0.07 24.75
C LEU A 281 17.84 0.65 26.04
N ALA A 282 18.09 -0.19 27.04
CA ALA A 282 18.78 0.21 28.26
C ALA A 282 20.26 0.50 27.94
N GLY A 283 20.81 1.63 28.41
CA GLY A 283 22.26 1.90 28.39
C GLY A 283 22.75 3.01 27.43
N TYR A 284 21.94 3.54 26.52
CA TYR A 284 22.33 4.66 25.65
C TYR A 284 21.92 6.00 26.29
N GLY A 285 22.72 6.49 27.25
CA GLY A 285 22.41 7.66 28.07
C GLY A 285 22.86 9.00 27.48
N TYR A 286 24.09 9.10 26.97
CA TYR A 286 24.66 10.35 26.44
C TYR A 286 25.81 10.03 25.48
N ALA A 287 25.84 10.66 24.30
CA ALA A 287 27.06 10.74 23.49
C ALA A 287 27.93 11.87 24.08
N GLY A 288 29.27 11.71 24.04
CA GLY A 288 30.25 12.56 24.73
C GLY A 288 30.21 14.07 24.43
N THR A 289 29.33 14.51 23.53
CA THR A 289 29.11 15.91 23.14
C THR A 289 27.67 16.34 23.40
N HIS A 290 27.19 16.32 24.66
CA HIS A 290 25.95 16.94 25.16
C HIS A 290 24.64 16.72 24.36
N SER A 291 24.61 15.78 23.42
CA SER A 291 23.49 15.52 22.52
C SER A 291 22.80 14.25 23.00
N ARG A 292 21.51 14.36 23.33
CA ARG A 292 20.72 13.24 23.85
C ARG A 292 20.64 12.15 22.78
N VAL A 293 21.03 10.93 23.14
CA VAL A 293 20.91 9.77 22.25
C VAL A 293 19.53 9.14 22.46
N HIS A 294 18.80 9.01 21.36
CA HIS A 294 17.44 8.52 21.30
C HIS A 294 17.45 7.09 20.73
N SER A 295 17.36 6.09 21.61
CA SER A 295 17.33 4.68 21.22
C SER A 295 15.93 4.07 21.22
N PHE A 296 15.65 3.22 20.25
CA PHE A 296 14.38 2.51 20.15
C PHE A 296 14.55 1.14 19.46
N VAL A 297 13.65 0.23 19.78
CA VAL A 297 13.54 -1.06 19.10
C VAL A 297 12.68 -0.87 17.85
N PHE A 298 13.29 -1.08 16.70
CA PHE A 298 12.61 -1.01 15.42
C PHE A 298 11.78 -2.26 15.23
N GLN A 299 10.47 -2.05 15.04
CA GLN A 299 9.53 -3.11 14.71
C GLN A 299 9.25 -3.09 13.21
N ASN A 300 9.12 -4.27 12.61
CA ASN A 300 8.59 -4.35 11.25
C ASN A 300 7.10 -3.98 11.24
N VAL A 301 6.49 -4.01 10.05
CA VAL A 301 5.09 -3.63 9.84
C VAL A 301 4.08 -4.49 10.61
N TYR A 302 4.50 -5.65 11.14
CA TYR A 302 3.69 -6.57 11.96
C TYR A 302 3.91 -6.37 13.47
N GLY A 303 4.67 -5.34 13.88
CA GLY A 303 5.00 -5.10 15.29
C GLY A 303 6.10 -6.04 15.84
N LYS A 304 6.67 -6.94 15.02
CA LYS A 304 7.77 -7.82 15.45
C LYS A 304 9.06 -7.01 15.58
N PRO A 305 9.77 -7.07 16.72
CA PRO A 305 11.09 -6.47 16.87
C PRO A 305 12.10 -7.08 15.88
N ILE A 306 12.69 -6.25 15.02
CA ILE A 306 13.66 -6.70 14.02
C ILE A 306 15.07 -6.11 14.20
N GLY A 307 15.18 -5.04 14.97
CA GLY A 307 16.47 -4.45 15.27
C GLY A 307 16.38 -3.26 16.23
N ALA A 308 17.53 -2.63 16.42
CA ALA A 308 17.79 -1.58 17.38
C ALA A 308 18.42 -0.38 16.66
N VAL A 309 17.84 0.80 16.85
CA VAL A 309 18.35 2.05 16.28
C VAL A 309 18.58 3.07 17.40
N ALA A 310 19.67 3.83 17.30
CA ALA A 310 19.92 5.00 18.14
C ALA A 310 20.27 6.21 17.28
N LEU A 311 19.60 7.33 17.53
CA LEU A 311 19.73 8.58 16.78
C LEU A 311 20.12 9.72 17.71
N ASN A 312 20.87 10.70 17.23
CA ASN A 312 21.07 11.96 17.94
C ASN A 312 21.11 13.13 16.98
N GLU A 313 20.66 14.28 17.44
CA GLU A 313 20.86 15.54 16.73
C GLU A 313 22.36 15.86 16.72
N VAL A 314 22.83 16.40 15.59
CA VAL A 314 24.17 16.98 15.50
C VAL A 314 23.98 18.49 15.62
N GLY A 315 24.41 19.09 16.74
CA GLY A 315 24.21 20.52 17.07
C GLY A 315 24.89 21.54 16.16
N THR A 316 25.26 21.17 14.93
CA THR A 316 25.74 22.08 13.89
C THR A 316 24.56 22.54 13.03
N GLN A 317 24.64 23.71 12.38
CA GLN A 317 23.57 24.27 11.52
C GLN A 317 23.25 23.45 10.24
N SER A 318 23.59 22.16 10.21
CA SER A 318 23.59 21.32 9.02
C SER A 318 22.30 20.51 8.78
N ARG A 319 21.29 20.64 9.66
CA ARG A 319 20.05 19.82 9.61
C ARG A 319 20.33 18.32 9.62
N THR A 320 21.29 17.88 10.43
CA THR A 320 21.82 16.52 10.39
C THR A 320 21.42 15.73 11.63
N VAL A 321 20.88 14.53 11.40
CA VAL A 321 20.65 13.51 12.42
C VAL A 321 21.69 12.40 12.25
N HIS A 322 22.43 12.12 13.31
CA HIS A 322 23.43 11.06 13.32
C HIS A 322 22.83 9.73 13.73
N ILE A 323 23.14 8.67 12.99
CA ILE A 323 22.81 7.28 13.29
C ILE A 323 23.94 6.73 14.16
N HIS A 324 23.76 6.83 15.47
CA HIS A 324 24.74 6.35 16.44
C HIS A 324 24.78 4.82 16.52
N HIS A 325 23.66 4.15 16.27
CA HIS A 325 23.60 2.69 16.30
C HIS A 325 22.52 2.19 15.36
N LEU A 326 22.82 1.14 14.58
CA LEU A 326 21.87 0.41 13.76
C LEU A 326 22.28 -1.06 13.79
N LYS A 327 21.48 -1.91 14.43
CA LYS A 327 21.77 -3.34 14.57
C LYS A 327 20.53 -4.18 14.36
N ALA A 328 20.56 -5.08 13.38
CA ALA A 328 19.53 -6.10 13.22
C ALA A 328 19.66 -7.16 14.33
N PHE A 329 18.53 -7.67 14.84
CA PHE A 329 18.56 -8.75 15.84
C PHE A 329 18.88 -10.11 15.22
N VAL A 330 18.62 -10.27 13.93
CA VAL A 330 18.98 -11.45 13.15
C VAL A 330 19.90 -11.00 12.02
N LEU A 331 21.13 -11.50 12.00
CA LEU A 331 22.09 -11.21 10.93
C LEU A 331 21.62 -11.82 9.60
N GLN A 332 22.07 -11.26 8.46
CA GLN A 332 21.76 -11.74 7.10
C GLN A 332 20.26 -11.85 6.75
N SER A 333 19.39 -11.17 7.50
CA SER A 333 17.94 -11.22 7.32
C SER A 333 17.37 -10.06 6.48
N GLY A 334 18.23 -9.17 5.97
CA GLY A 334 17.80 -7.92 5.33
C GLY A 334 17.24 -6.86 6.30
N ASN A 335 17.07 -7.16 7.59
CA ASN A 335 16.50 -6.23 8.57
C ASN A 335 17.29 -4.93 8.73
N GLY A 336 18.62 -4.96 8.56
CA GLY A 336 19.46 -3.76 8.55
C GLY A 336 19.07 -2.80 7.42
N THR A 337 18.88 -3.36 6.22
CA THR A 337 18.42 -2.64 5.03
C THR A 337 17.02 -2.05 5.26
N LEU A 338 16.08 -2.84 5.79
CA LEU A 338 14.73 -2.35 6.08
C LEU A 338 14.72 -1.16 7.04
N MET A 339 15.53 -1.23 8.11
CA MET A 339 15.66 -0.12 9.04
C MET A 339 16.26 1.12 8.38
N LEU A 340 17.35 0.95 7.60
CA LEU A 340 18.04 2.07 6.95
C LEU A 340 17.18 2.72 5.86
N VAL A 341 16.40 1.95 5.10
CA VAL A 341 15.45 2.47 4.10
C VAL A 341 14.40 3.35 4.75
N GLU A 342 13.77 2.92 5.84
CA GLU A 342 12.75 3.73 6.52
C GLU A 342 13.36 5.01 7.14
N LEU A 343 14.57 4.92 7.69
CA LEU A 343 15.31 6.10 8.16
C LEU A 343 15.55 7.09 7.01
N CYS A 344 16.09 6.63 5.89
CA CYS A 344 16.35 7.45 4.71
C CYS A 344 15.07 8.08 4.13
N ARG A 345 14.01 7.29 3.99
CA ARG A 345 12.72 7.75 3.47
C ARG A 345 12.12 8.83 4.36
N LYS A 346 12.19 8.66 5.68
CA LYS A 346 11.71 9.71 6.60
C LYS A 346 12.63 10.92 6.59
N ALA A 347 13.93 10.74 6.40
CA ALA A 347 14.85 11.86 6.30
C ALA A 347 14.51 12.75 5.09
N ASP A 348 14.09 12.13 3.98
CA ASP A 348 13.55 12.85 2.81
C ASP A 348 12.27 13.63 3.17
N CYS A 349 11.30 13.00 3.86
CA CYS A 349 10.05 13.67 4.28
C CYS A 349 10.28 14.87 5.22
N PHE A 350 11.21 14.73 6.17
CA PHE A 350 11.51 15.78 7.16
C PHE A 350 12.58 16.78 6.65
N ASN A 351 13.13 16.55 5.45
CA ASN A 351 14.22 17.32 4.86
C ASN A 351 15.43 17.46 5.80
N VAL A 352 15.85 16.32 6.37
CA VAL A 352 17.03 16.21 7.25
C VAL A 352 18.12 15.36 6.58
N ARG A 353 19.38 15.72 6.83
CA ARG A 353 20.53 14.92 6.45
C ARG A 353 20.72 13.79 7.45
N LEU A 354 21.22 12.66 6.99
CA LEU A 354 21.63 11.56 7.86
C LEU A 354 23.15 11.45 7.85
N SER A 355 23.77 11.31 9.01
CA SER A 355 25.18 10.92 9.10
C SER A 355 25.34 9.58 9.81
N ALA A 356 26.38 8.84 9.46
CA ALA A 356 26.73 7.57 10.10
C ALA A 356 28.24 7.37 10.05
N ASN A 357 28.81 6.80 11.10
CA ASN A 357 30.22 6.44 11.16
C ASN A 357 30.30 4.92 11.16
N PRO A 358 30.57 4.27 10.01
CA PRO A 358 30.55 2.82 9.91
C PRO A 358 31.58 2.21 10.86
N ALA A 359 31.14 1.51 11.90
CA ALA A 359 32.03 0.78 12.78
C ALA A 359 31.31 -0.47 13.27
N PHE A 360 31.96 -1.63 13.16
CA PHE A 360 31.47 -2.85 13.81
C PHE A 360 31.68 -2.75 15.31
N THR A 361 30.79 -3.38 16.07
CA THR A 361 30.95 -3.41 17.52
C THR A 361 32.17 -4.26 17.91
N PRO A 362 32.94 -3.92 18.96
CA PRO A 362 34.19 -4.62 19.29
C PRO A 362 34.06 -6.14 19.57
N ASN A 363 32.85 -6.62 19.84
CA ASN A 363 32.54 -8.04 20.07
C ASN A 363 32.20 -8.82 18.79
N ASP A 364 32.00 -8.13 17.67
CA ASP A 364 31.83 -8.76 16.37
C ASP A 364 33.24 -9.02 15.82
N LYS A 365 33.61 -10.29 15.58
CA LYS A 365 34.93 -10.68 15.05
C LYS A 365 35.09 -10.24 13.58
N CYS A 366 35.24 -8.94 13.34
CA CYS A 366 35.38 -8.35 12.00
C CYS A 366 36.67 -7.53 11.92
N SER A 367 37.40 -7.67 10.82
CA SER A 367 38.72 -7.08 10.56
C SER A 367 38.62 -5.81 9.69
N ASN A 368 39.73 -5.11 9.45
CA ASN A 368 39.75 -3.86 8.66
C ASN A 368 39.20 -4.00 7.22
N SER A 369 39.11 -5.22 6.66
CA SER A 369 38.44 -5.48 5.38
C SER A 369 36.94 -5.16 5.41
N ASP A 370 36.34 -5.15 6.60
CA ASP A 370 34.89 -5.12 6.76
C ASP A 370 34.36 -3.68 6.79
N PHE A 371 35.19 -2.69 7.15
CA PHE A 371 34.82 -1.26 7.08
C PHE A 371 34.47 -0.85 5.65
N LYS A 372 35.27 -1.28 4.66
CA LYS A 372 35.02 -0.95 3.25
C LYS A 372 33.69 -1.55 2.77
N VAL A 373 33.39 -2.79 3.16
CA VAL A 373 32.13 -3.46 2.87
C VAL A 373 30.94 -2.72 3.49
N LEU A 374 31.10 -2.24 4.73
CA LEU A 374 30.05 -1.49 5.41
C LEU A 374 29.84 -0.11 4.78
N SER A 375 30.90 0.60 4.40
CA SER A 375 30.80 1.87 3.68
C SER A 375 30.14 1.71 2.31
N GLU A 376 30.56 0.70 1.52
CA GLU A 376 29.92 0.34 0.24
C GLU A 376 28.44 -0.02 0.41
N TRP A 377 28.05 -0.62 1.53
CA TRP A 377 26.65 -0.87 1.85
C TRP A 377 25.86 0.42 2.12
N TYR A 378 26.41 1.36 2.89
CA TYR A 378 25.79 2.68 3.12
C TYR A 378 25.67 3.51 1.83
N GLU A 379 26.65 3.43 0.93
CA GLU A 379 26.64 4.13 -0.37
C GLU A 379 25.42 3.80 -1.22
N GLN A 380 24.92 2.56 -1.15
CA GLN A 380 23.69 2.13 -1.86
C GLN A 380 22.45 2.94 -1.46
N PHE A 381 22.45 3.56 -0.27
CA PHE A 381 21.36 4.39 0.23
C PHE A 381 21.60 5.90 -0.01
N GLY A 382 22.68 6.26 -0.70
CA GLY A 382 23.03 7.62 -1.04
C GLY A 382 23.90 8.33 0.00
N PHE A 383 24.51 7.60 0.93
CA PHE A 383 25.54 8.14 1.81
C PHE A 383 26.85 8.32 1.04
N LYS A 384 27.60 9.38 1.34
CA LYS A 384 28.92 9.68 0.76
C LYS A 384 29.87 10.23 1.83
N GLY A 385 31.15 9.95 1.70
CA GLY A 385 32.20 10.41 2.62
C GLY A 385 33.25 9.32 2.87
N ASP A 386 34.30 9.65 3.61
CA ASP A 386 35.37 8.69 3.93
C ASP A 386 35.09 8.00 5.29
N SER A 387 35.32 8.72 6.39
CA SER A 387 35.09 8.23 7.76
C SER A 387 33.72 8.62 8.32
N ASP A 388 33.21 9.78 7.91
CA ASP A 388 31.91 10.31 8.31
C ASP A 388 30.98 10.32 7.09
N LEU A 389 30.18 9.27 6.96
CA LEU A 389 29.26 9.15 5.84
C LEU A 389 28.06 10.07 6.03
N CYS A 390 27.70 10.82 5.00
CA CYS A 390 26.57 11.73 5.01
C CYS A 390 25.65 11.52 3.81
N ARG A 391 24.35 11.47 4.06
CA ARG A 391 23.28 11.39 3.07
C ARG A 391 22.49 12.68 3.05
N ILE A 392 22.42 13.30 1.88
CA ILE A 392 21.56 14.46 1.62
C ILE A 392 20.14 13.95 1.31
N PRO A 393 19.09 14.55 1.90
CA PRO A 393 17.72 14.15 1.59
C PRO A 393 17.42 14.41 0.11
N ARG A 394 16.69 13.48 -0.53
CA ARG A 394 16.24 13.64 -1.92
C ARG A 394 15.16 14.71 -1.94
N GLN A 395 15.33 15.76 -2.76
CA GLN A 395 14.26 16.71 -3.02
C GLN A 395 13.21 16.00 -3.88
N GLY A 396 11.99 15.90 -3.34
CA GLY A 396 10.83 15.34 -4.03
C GLY A 396 10.29 16.27 -5.10
#